data_AF-A0A2S6N7R3-F1
#
_entry.id   AF-A0A2S6N7R3-F1
#
_cell.length_a   1.000
_cell.length_b   1.000
_cell.length_c   1.000
_cell.angle_alpha   90.00
_cell.angle_beta   90.00
_cell.angle_gamma   90.00
#
_symmetry.space_group_name_H-M   'P 1'
#
loop_
_entity.id
_entity.type
_entity.pdbx_description
1 polymer ?
#
loop_
_entity_poly.entity_id
_entity_poly.type
_entity_poly.pdbx_seq_one_letter_code
_entity_poly.pdbx_strand_id
1 'polypeptide(L)'
;MSHSEDEVGRDVGSGGAPRYSRRLSDKILIAFHHACDQSDFEVAEELLRVLEMMLTRRPLTPDGTRRRNMESLVAAHERLWHLRHPDRDGF
;
A
#
# COMPACT_ATOMS: atom_id res chain seq x y z
N MET A 1 -37.15 52.04 -3.75
CA MET A 1 -35.93 51.24 -3.51
C MET A 1 -36.37 49.81 -3.27
N SER A 2 -36.30 48.96 -4.28
CA SER A 2 -36.47 47.51 -4.14
C SER A 2 -35.48 46.88 -5.10
N HIS A 3 -34.35 46.46 -4.53
CA HIS A 3 -33.19 45.95 -5.24
C HIS A 3 -33.45 44.49 -5.58
N SER A 4 -33.25 44.13 -6.85
CA SER A 4 -33.35 42.79 -7.39
C SER A 4 -32.40 41.83 -6.66
N GLU A 5 -32.94 40.69 -6.22
CA GLU A 5 -32.19 39.59 -5.62
C GLU A 5 -31.67 38.67 -6.75
N ASP A 6 -30.51 39.03 -7.31
CA ASP A 6 -29.60 38.08 -7.93
C ASP A 6 -28.62 37.61 -6.85
N GLU A 7 -28.60 36.32 -6.53
CA GLU A 7 -27.37 35.57 -6.27
C GLU A 7 -27.68 34.07 -6.25
N VAL A 8 -27.33 33.43 -7.37
CA VAL A 8 -27.34 31.99 -7.61
C VAL A 8 -26.25 31.35 -6.74
N GLY A 9 -26.58 31.10 -5.48
CA GLY A 9 -25.77 30.30 -4.57
C GLY A 9 -26.04 28.81 -4.73
N ARG A 10 -25.50 28.18 -5.77
CA ARG A 10 -25.25 26.73 -5.75
C ARG A 10 -23.84 26.47 -6.26
N ASP A 11 -22.92 26.58 -5.32
CA ASP A 11 -21.65 25.87 -5.32
C ASP A 11 -21.95 24.39 -5.53
N VAL A 12 -21.91 23.94 -6.78
CA VAL A 12 -21.94 22.53 -7.13
C VAL A 12 -20.59 22.00 -6.68
N GLY A 13 -20.51 21.65 -5.41
CA GLY A 13 -19.48 20.82 -4.83
C GLY A 13 -19.39 19.57 -5.68
N SER A 14 -18.50 19.61 -6.67
CA SER A 14 -18.15 18.49 -7.50
C SER A 14 -17.75 17.39 -6.53
N GLY A 15 -18.61 16.38 -6.44
CA GLY A 15 -18.49 15.25 -5.53
C GLY A 15 -17.16 14.56 -5.77
N GLY A 16 -16.13 15.02 -5.08
CA GLY A 16 -14.84 14.39 -5.02
C GLY A 16 -15.02 13.11 -4.23
N ALA A 17 -15.45 12.05 -4.91
CA ALA A 17 -15.22 10.70 -4.43
C ALA A 17 -13.74 10.65 -3.97
N PRO A 18 -13.45 10.20 -2.74
CA PRO A 18 -12.08 10.23 -2.24
C PRO A 18 -11.23 9.48 -3.26
N ARG A 19 -10.35 10.20 -3.95
CA ARG A 19 -9.35 9.59 -4.82
C ARG A 19 -8.54 8.74 -3.86
N TYR A 20 -8.84 7.44 -3.81
CA TYR A 20 -8.17 6.47 -2.95
C TYR A 20 -6.74 6.37 -3.48
N SER A 21 -5.93 7.36 -3.13
CA SER A 21 -4.50 7.37 -3.38
C SER A 21 -4.02 6.08 -2.73
N ARG A 22 -3.49 5.14 -3.54
CA ARG A 22 -2.93 3.88 -3.05
C ARG A 22 -2.14 4.15 -1.77
N ARG A 23 -2.38 3.36 -0.73
CA ARG A 23 -1.74 3.56 0.57
C ARG A 23 -0.24 3.49 0.39
N LEU A 24 0.52 4.14 1.27
CA LEU A 24 1.97 4.03 1.22
C LEU A 24 2.42 2.56 1.30
N SER A 25 1.75 1.73 2.12
CA SER A 25 1.99 0.28 2.19
C SER A 25 1.87 -0.41 0.83
N ASP A 26 0.85 -0.05 0.04
CA ASP A 26 0.59 -0.64 -1.28
C ASP A 26 1.70 -0.24 -2.25
N LYS A 27 2.18 1.01 -2.16
CA LYS A 27 3.28 1.51 -2.99
C LYS A 27 4.60 0.81 -2.63
N ILE A 28 4.87 0.61 -1.34
CA ILE A 28 6.05 -0.12 -0.87
C ILE A 28 6.00 -1.57 -1.33
N LEU A 29 4.84 -2.23 -1.24
CA LEU A 29 4.69 -3.62 -1.69
C LEU A 29 4.94 -3.76 -3.21
N ILE A 30 4.45 -2.81 -4.02
CA ILE A 30 4.73 -2.80 -5.47
C ILE A 30 6.23 -2.61 -5.74
N ALA A 31 6.88 -1.67 -5.04
CA ALA A 31 8.31 -1.43 -5.18
C ALA A 31 9.13 -2.66 -4.76
N PHE A 32 8.72 -3.35 -3.70
CA PHE A 32 9.31 -4.60 -3.24
C PHE A 32 9.26 -5.67 -4.34
N HIS A 33 8.08 -5.91 -4.93
CA HIS A 33 7.95 -6.89 -6.01
C HIS A 33 8.83 -6.54 -7.21
N HIS A 34 8.86 -5.25 -7.57
CA HIS A 34 9.71 -4.76 -8.65
C HIS A 34 11.21 -4.98 -8.36
N ALA A 35 11.66 -4.74 -7.13
CA ALA A 35 13.03 -5.05 -6.71
C ALA A 35 13.33 -6.57 -6.80
N CYS A 36 12.38 -7.41 -6.40
CA CYS A 36 12.51 -8.87 -6.57
C CYS A 36 12.61 -9.28 -8.04
N ASP A 37 11.83 -8.66 -8.94
CA ASP A 37 11.86 -8.96 -10.38
C ASP A 37 13.19 -8.53 -11.04
N GLN A 38 13.88 -7.57 -10.45
CA GLN A 38 15.23 -7.15 -10.86
C GLN A 38 16.35 -7.93 -10.18
N SER A 39 16.01 -8.88 -9.29
CA SER A 39 16.96 -9.57 -8.42
C SER A 39 17.80 -8.63 -7.54
N ASP A 40 17.29 -7.42 -7.25
CA ASP A 40 17.93 -6.46 -6.35
C ASP A 40 17.59 -6.82 -4.90
N PHE A 41 18.44 -7.67 -4.34
CA PHE A 41 18.22 -8.28 -3.04
C PHE A 41 18.23 -7.25 -1.89
N GLU A 42 19.21 -6.33 -1.89
CA GLU A 42 19.41 -5.35 -0.82
C GLU A 42 18.21 -4.39 -0.76
N VAL A 43 17.77 -3.88 -1.91
CA VAL A 43 16.61 -2.99 -2.00
C VAL A 43 15.33 -3.72 -1.58
N ALA A 44 15.13 -4.96 -2.03
CA ALA A 44 13.95 -5.75 -1.65
C ALA A 44 13.90 -6.00 -0.12
N GLU A 45 15.04 -6.29 0.51
CA GLU A 45 15.11 -6.49 1.95
C GLU A 45 14.74 -5.22 2.74
N GLU A 46 15.30 -4.07 2.36
CA GLU A 46 14.99 -2.80 3.04
C GLU A 46 13.52 -2.39 2.87
N LEU A 47 12.96 -2.56 1.67
CA LEU A 47 11.54 -2.28 1.41
C LEU A 47 10.62 -3.18 2.26
N LEU A 48 10.98 -4.47 2.43
CA LEU A 48 10.21 -5.39 3.25
C LEU A 48 10.25 -5.00 4.74
N ARG A 49 11.43 -4.62 5.26
CA ARG A 49 11.56 -4.10 6.65
C ARG A 49 10.70 -2.88 6.88
N VAL A 50 10.68 -1.94 5.92
CA VAL A 50 9.81 -0.75 6.00
C VAL A 50 8.32 -1.14 5.99
N LEU A 51 7.92 -2.07 5.13
CA LEU A 51 6.54 -2.56 5.07
C LEU A 51 6.12 -3.22 6.39
N GLU A 52 6.94 -4.13 6.91
CA GLU A 52 6.72 -4.80 8.20
C GLU A 52 6.58 -3.77 9.33
N MET A 53 7.50 -2.81 9.39
CA MET A 53 7.45 -1.72 10.34
C MET A 53 6.13 -0.94 10.26
N MET A 54 5.65 -0.62 9.06
CA MET A 54 4.39 0.11 8.88
C MET A 54 3.16 -0.68 9.31
N LEU A 55 3.16 -2.00 9.10
CA LEU A 55 2.00 -2.86 9.36
C LEU A 55 1.96 -3.37 10.82
N THR A 56 3.09 -3.37 11.52
CA THR A 56 3.22 -3.83 12.91
C THR A 56 3.28 -2.68 13.92
N ARG A 57 3.69 -1.46 13.53
CA ARG A 57 3.66 -0.27 14.39
C ARG A 57 2.22 0.20 14.62
N ARG A 58 1.58 -0.41 15.64
CA ARG A 58 0.27 -0.07 16.24
C ARG A 58 -0.94 -0.45 15.36
N PRO A 59 -1.84 -1.34 15.82
CA PRO A 59 -3.01 -1.73 15.04
C PRO A 59 -4.01 -0.56 14.99
N LEU A 60 -3.93 0.24 13.93
CA LEU A 60 -4.89 1.30 13.61
C LEU A 60 -6.08 0.78 12.80
N THR A 61 -6.12 -0.51 12.48
CA THR A 61 -7.07 -1.07 11.51
C THR A 61 -7.93 -2.21 12.09
N PRO A 62 -9.20 -2.33 11.65
CA PRO A 62 -10.08 -3.43 12.05
C PRO A 62 -9.45 -4.80 11.76
N ASP A 63 -9.78 -5.81 12.57
CA ASP A 63 -9.17 -7.15 12.52
C ASP A 63 -9.14 -7.78 11.12
N GLY A 64 -10.16 -7.57 10.29
CA GLY A 64 -10.20 -8.09 8.91
C GLY A 64 -9.10 -7.49 8.01
N THR A 65 -8.74 -6.23 8.22
CA THR A 65 -7.62 -5.60 7.50
C THR A 65 -6.28 -6.12 8.02
N ARG A 66 -6.17 -6.32 9.34
CA ARG A 66 -4.97 -6.87 9.97
C ARG A 66 -4.63 -8.26 9.45
N ARG A 67 -5.63 -9.14 9.30
CA ARG A 67 -5.42 -10.48 8.75
C ARG A 67 -4.86 -10.42 7.33
N ARG A 68 -5.49 -9.65 6.44
CA ARG A 68 -5.03 -9.46 5.05
C ARG A 68 -3.62 -8.87 4.99
N ASN A 69 -3.31 -7.91 5.85
CA ASN A 69 -1.97 -7.32 5.95
C ASN A 69 -0.93 -8.36 6.35
N MET A 70 -1.27 -9.23 7.31
CA MET A 70 -0.38 -10.31 7.75
C MET A 70 -0.16 -11.35 6.64
N GLU A 71 -1.21 -11.77 5.96
CA GLU A 71 -1.12 -12.67 4.79
C GLU A 71 -0.23 -12.06 3.69
N SER A 72 -0.36 -10.75 3.45
CA SER A 72 0.49 -10.03 2.48
C SER A 72 1.96 -9.97 2.91
N LEU A 73 2.24 -9.79 4.21
CA LEU A 73 3.60 -9.83 4.75
C LEU A 73 4.24 -11.21 4.62
N VAL A 74 3.49 -12.27 4.94
CA VAL A 74 3.97 -13.65 4.81
C VAL A 74 4.35 -13.95 3.36
N ALA A 75 3.47 -13.64 2.40
CA ALA A 75 3.76 -13.82 0.98
C ALA A 75 4.98 -13.02 0.49
N ALA A 76 5.19 -11.81 1.03
CA ALA A 76 6.37 -11.01 0.71
C ALA A 76 7.65 -11.64 1.28
N HIS A 77 7.63 -12.15 2.52
CA HIS A 77 8.76 -12.88 3.10
C HIS A 77 9.10 -14.14 2.31
N GLU A 78 8.10 -14.92 1.90
CA GLU A 78 8.29 -16.11 1.06
C GLU A 78 8.97 -15.74 -0.26
N ARG A 79 8.50 -14.67 -0.94
CA ARG A 79 9.13 -14.22 -2.18
C ARG A 79 10.59 -13.81 -2.00
N LEU A 80 10.91 -13.11 -0.90
CA LEU A 80 12.29 -12.73 -0.60
C LEU A 80 13.16 -13.96 -0.29
N TRP A 81 12.59 -14.97 0.38
CA TRP A 81 13.26 -16.22 0.68
C TRP A 81 13.64 -16.99 -0.60
N HIS A 82 12.72 -17.13 -1.54
CA HIS A 82 12.96 -17.76 -2.84
C HIS A 82 14.04 -17.02 -3.63
N LEU A 83 14.02 -15.69 -3.59
CA LEU A 83 15.05 -14.87 -4.23
C LEU A 83 16.46 -15.11 -3.64
N ARG A 84 16.58 -15.31 -2.31
CA ARG A 84 17.86 -15.66 -1.66
C ARG A 84 18.31 -17.10 -1.94
N HIS A 85 17.39 -18.00 -2.27
CA HIS A 85 17.64 -19.44 -2.34
C HIS A 85 17.09 -20.08 -3.62
N PRO A 86 17.55 -19.65 -4.82
CA PRO A 86 17.02 -20.14 -6.09
C PRO A 86 17.14 -21.66 -6.28
N ASP A 87 18.11 -22.32 -5.63
CA ASP A 87 18.35 -23.76 -5.73
C ASP A 87 17.42 -24.64 -4.86
N ARG A 88 16.57 -24.04 -4.00
CA ARG A 88 15.75 -24.80 -3.03
C ARG A 88 14.35 -25.14 -3.52
N ASP A 89 13.93 -24.61 -4.68
CA ASP A 89 12.63 -24.90 -5.30
C ASP A 89 12.69 -26.05 -6.33
N GLY A 90 13.85 -26.69 -6.47
CA GLY A 90 14.06 -27.81 -7.39
C GLY A 90 14.18 -29.16 -6.68
N PHE A 91 13.08 -29.69 -6.11
CA PHE A 91 12.89 -31.12 -5.83
C PHE A 91 11.42 -31.52 -5.96
#